data_AF-X0UG39-F1
#
_entry.id   AF-X0UG39-F1
#
_cell.length_a   1.000
_cell.length_b   1.000
_cell.length_c   1.000
_cell.angle_alpha   90.00
_cell.angle_beta   90.00
_cell.angle_gamma   90.00
#
_symmetry.space_group_name_H-M   'P 1'
#
loop_
_entity.id
_entity.type
_entity.pdbx_description
1 polymer ?
#
loop_
_entity_poly.entity_id
_entity_poly.type
_entity_poly.pdbx_seq_one_letter_code
_entity_poly.pdbx_strand_id
1 'polypeptide(L)'
;SSGMRRYIKELKPGSFSDIAAMVALYRPGPMEQIPTFIRAKQGVAPIHYPHPILKEILEETYGVIVYQEQVIFIAQALAGYSLGQADIFRKAMGKKIPAVMKKEERNFIAGAKKNGISPELAQEVFSLIEPFAGYAFNKAHSVSYGLIAYRTAYLKANYPIEYMVALLDTYSDNMEKVRSAIAECRRLGIKVLPPDISKSHASFAIEKDDENNLAIRFGLASIKNVGFSPIEHILSGRDSEGDFKSIEDFCYRTDLRNINKKVLESLIKVGA
;
A
#
# COMPACT_ATOMS: atom_id res chain seq x y z
N SER A 1 8.13 -0.12 -0.26
CA SER A 1 9.22 -0.39 -1.22
C SER A 1 9.67 0.89 -1.89
N SER A 2 10.97 1.10 -2.08
CA SER A 2 11.53 2.25 -2.80
C SER A 2 11.18 2.24 -4.30
N GLY A 3 11.25 1.07 -4.94
CA GLY A 3 10.90 0.94 -6.37
C GLY A 3 9.42 1.22 -6.65
N MET A 4 8.51 0.79 -5.77
CA MET A 4 7.08 1.13 -5.90
C MET A 4 6.86 2.65 -5.85
N ARG A 5 7.53 3.36 -4.92
CA ARG A 5 7.44 4.82 -4.83
C ARG A 5 7.95 5.50 -6.10
N ARG A 6 9.02 4.99 -6.71
CA ARG A 6 9.55 5.48 -7.98
C ARG A 6 8.51 5.33 -9.10
N TYR A 7 7.97 4.14 -9.30
CA TYR A 7 6.99 3.93 -10.36
C TYR A 7 5.69 4.68 -10.14
N ILE A 8 5.20 4.84 -8.91
CA ILE A 8 4.02 5.69 -8.65
C ILE A 8 4.31 7.14 -9.03
N LYS A 9 5.50 7.66 -8.73
CA LYS A 9 5.91 9.02 -9.12
C LYS A 9 5.99 9.18 -10.64
N GLU A 10 6.50 8.18 -11.35
CA GLU A 10 6.55 8.16 -12.81
C GLU A 10 5.14 8.01 -13.41
N LEU A 11 4.32 7.09 -12.88
CA LEU A 11 2.96 6.80 -13.35
C LEU A 11 1.99 7.98 -13.21
N LYS A 12 2.15 8.80 -12.16
CA LYS A 12 1.23 9.88 -11.81
C LYS A 12 -0.24 9.39 -11.85
N PRO A 13 -0.64 8.47 -10.94
CA PRO A 13 -1.98 7.89 -10.94
C PRO A 13 -3.05 9.00 -10.96
N GLY A 14 -3.95 8.96 -11.96
CA GLY A 14 -5.04 9.93 -12.14
C GLY A 14 -6.42 9.29 -11.94
N SER A 15 -6.48 7.97 -11.84
CA SER A 15 -7.68 7.20 -11.56
C SER A 15 -7.42 6.15 -10.48
N PHE A 16 -8.50 5.56 -9.95
CA PHE A 16 -8.39 4.44 -9.04
C PHE A 16 -7.83 3.18 -9.73
N SER A 17 -8.17 2.96 -11.00
CA SER A 17 -7.68 1.82 -11.79
C SER A 17 -6.16 1.82 -11.93
N ASP A 18 -5.52 2.99 -12.00
CA ASP A 18 -4.06 3.11 -11.99
C ASP A 18 -3.42 2.50 -10.73
N ILE A 19 -4.04 2.75 -9.57
CA ILE A 19 -3.56 2.24 -8.28
C ILE A 19 -3.68 0.72 -8.26
N ALA A 20 -4.84 0.20 -8.66
CA ALA A 20 -5.08 -1.24 -8.74
C ALA A 20 -4.11 -1.91 -9.73
N ALA A 21 -3.91 -1.35 -10.91
CA ALA A 21 -2.99 -1.87 -11.92
C ALA A 21 -1.55 -1.91 -11.41
N MET A 22 -1.10 -0.87 -10.70
CA MET A 22 0.25 -0.85 -10.13
C MET A 22 0.43 -1.93 -9.04
N VAL A 23 -0.59 -2.20 -8.22
CA VAL A 23 -0.56 -3.33 -7.27
C VAL A 23 -0.39 -4.67 -7.99
N ALA A 24 -1.02 -4.85 -9.16
CA ALA A 24 -0.93 -6.07 -9.95
C ALA A 24 0.41 -6.21 -10.71
N LEU A 25 0.94 -5.09 -11.22
CA LEU A 25 2.14 -5.05 -12.07
C LEU A 25 3.45 -5.09 -11.26
N TYR A 26 3.49 -4.53 -10.05
CA TYR A 26 4.71 -4.43 -9.25
C TYR A 26 5.08 -5.76 -8.55
N ARG A 27 5.40 -6.77 -9.37
CA ARG A 27 5.91 -8.09 -8.97
C ARG A 27 6.87 -8.67 -10.02
N PRO A 28 7.75 -9.63 -9.66
CA PRO A 28 8.67 -10.25 -10.61
C PRO A 28 7.94 -10.85 -11.82
N GLY A 29 8.39 -10.52 -13.04
CA GLY A 29 7.71 -10.84 -14.31
C GLY A 29 7.02 -9.61 -14.91
N PRO A 30 5.78 -9.26 -14.50
CA PRO A 30 5.03 -8.17 -15.11
C PRO A 30 5.58 -6.78 -14.76
N MET A 31 6.56 -6.66 -13.85
CA MET A 31 7.30 -5.40 -13.64
C MET A 31 7.95 -4.85 -14.92
N GLU A 32 8.33 -5.71 -15.86
CA GLU A 32 8.90 -5.32 -17.16
C GLU A 32 7.91 -4.52 -18.02
N GLN A 33 6.62 -4.61 -17.71
CA GLN A 33 5.54 -3.96 -18.46
C GLN A 33 5.14 -2.62 -17.86
N ILE A 34 5.63 -2.28 -16.66
CA ILE A 34 5.37 -0.99 -16.02
C ILE A 34 5.81 0.18 -16.92
N PRO A 35 7.00 0.18 -17.57
CA PRO A 35 7.38 1.24 -18.50
C PRO A 35 6.41 1.38 -19.69
N THR A 36 5.97 0.26 -20.28
CA THR A 36 4.98 0.25 -21.37
C THR A 36 3.66 0.84 -20.92
N PHE A 37 3.15 0.40 -19.77
CA PHE A 37 1.93 0.91 -19.15
C PHE A 37 1.98 2.43 -18.90
N ILE A 38 3.08 2.91 -18.29
CA ILE A 38 3.26 4.34 -18.00
C ILE A 38 3.34 5.17 -19.30
N ARG A 39 4.11 4.71 -20.30
CA ARG A 39 4.25 5.42 -21.57
C ARG A 39 2.94 5.49 -22.35
N ALA A 40 2.18 4.40 -22.35
CA ALA A 40 0.86 4.34 -22.98
C ALA A 40 -0.11 5.30 -22.30
N LYS A 41 -0.19 5.27 -20.96
CA LYS A 41 -1.01 6.20 -20.18
C LYS A 41 -0.67 7.67 -20.45
N GLN A 42 0.61 8.00 -20.55
CA GLN A 42 1.07 9.37 -20.76
C GLN A 42 0.96 9.84 -22.21
N GLY A 43 0.49 8.99 -23.13
CA GLY A 43 0.42 9.30 -24.56
C GLY A 43 1.78 9.38 -25.25
N VAL A 44 2.86 8.93 -24.60
CA VAL A 44 4.22 8.88 -25.15
C VAL A 44 4.37 7.71 -26.13
N ALA A 45 3.64 6.63 -25.90
CA ALA A 45 3.51 5.51 -26.83
C ALA A 45 2.03 5.38 -27.23
N PRO A 46 1.73 5.09 -28.51
CA PRO A 46 0.35 4.86 -28.92
C PRO A 46 -0.20 3.60 -28.23
N ILE A 47 -1.45 3.69 -27.77
CA ILE A 47 -2.15 2.52 -27.25
C ILE A 47 -2.49 1.63 -28.45
N HIS A 48 -2.03 0.40 -28.42
CA HIS A 48 -2.28 -0.58 -29.47
C HIS A 48 -3.29 -1.63 -28.99
N TYR A 49 -4.32 -1.84 -29.80
CA TYR A 49 -5.26 -2.96 -29.65
C TYR A 49 -5.17 -3.80 -30.92
N PRO A 50 -4.78 -5.08 -30.85
CA PRO A 50 -4.69 -5.94 -32.04
C PRO A 50 -6.02 -6.06 -32.80
N HIS A 51 -7.14 -5.96 -32.09
CA HIS A 51 -8.48 -6.01 -32.67
C HIS A 51 -9.43 -5.04 -31.95
N PRO A 52 -10.39 -4.39 -32.64
CA PRO A 52 -11.35 -3.48 -32.02
C PRO A 52 -12.11 -4.07 -30.82
N ILE A 53 -12.42 -5.37 -30.86
CA ILE A 53 -13.10 -6.08 -29.76
C ILE A 53 -12.31 -6.05 -28.44
N LEU A 54 -10.99 -5.84 -28.49
CA LEU A 54 -10.12 -5.81 -27.33
C LEU A 54 -10.11 -4.45 -26.64
N LYS A 55 -10.63 -3.41 -27.29
CA LYS A 55 -10.60 -2.05 -26.76
C LYS A 55 -11.30 -1.97 -25.41
N GLU A 56 -12.54 -2.45 -25.31
CA GLU A 56 -13.33 -2.40 -24.07
C GLU A 56 -12.70 -3.23 -22.93
N ILE A 57 -11.95 -4.28 -23.25
CA ILE A 57 -11.32 -5.16 -22.26
C ILE A 57 -10.01 -4.54 -21.72
N LEU A 58 -9.26 -3.86 -22.59
CA LEU A 58 -7.90 -3.39 -22.31
C LEU A 58 -7.78 -1.87 -22.15
N GLU A 59 -8.86 -1.10 -22.36
CA GLU A 59 -8.84 0.37 -22.22
C GLU A 59 -8.42 0.82 -20.82
N GLU A 60 -8.93 0.14 -19.78
CA GLU A 60 -8.61 0.47 -18.39
C GLU A 60 -7.14 0.26 -18.03
N THR A 61 -6.40 -0.50 -18.84
CA THR A 61 -4.99 -0.81 -18.65
C THR A 61 -4.14 -0.38 -19.85
N TYR A 62 -4.64 0.57 -20.63
CA TYR A 62 -3.89 1.20 -21.74
C TYR A 62 -3.35 0.18 -22.76
N GLY A 63 -4.13 -0.86 -23.07
CA GLY A 63 -3.74 -1.91 -24.03
C GLY A 63 -2.87 -3.03 -23.43
N VAL A 64 -2.46 -2.92 -22.17
CA VAL A 64 -1.61 -3.92 -21.50
C VAL A 64 -2.48 -4.96 -20.79
N ILE A 65 -2.20 -6.25 -20.98
CA ILE A 65 -2.87 -7.31 -20.22
C ILE A 65 -2.29 -7.36 -18.80
N VAL A 66 -3.13 -7.08 -17.80
CA VAL A 66 -2.74 -7.03 -16.38
C VAL A 66 -3.49 -8.08 -15.56
N TYR A 67 -4.77 -8.27 -15.87
CA TYR A 67 -5.69 -9.05 -15.05
C TYR A 67 -6.04 -10.42 -15.61
N GLN A 68 -6.34 -11.35 -14.72
CA GLN A 68 -6.85 -12.69 -15.05
C GLN A 68 -8.19 -12.60 -15.79
N GLU A 69 -9.03 -11.69 -15.35
CA GLU A 69 -10.35 -11.42 -15.92
C GLU A 69 -10.23 -10.91 -17.36
N GLN A 70 -9.20 -10.12 -17.69
CA GLN A 70 -8.93 -9.71 -19.07
C GLN A 70 -8.62 -10.92 -19.95
N VAL A 71 -7.80 -11.86 -19.49
CA VAL A 71 -7.52 -13.11 -20.23
C VAL A 71 -8.80 -13.92 -20.47
N ILE A 72 -9.68 -14.00 -19.46
CA ILE A 72 -10.97 -14.69 -19.57
C ILE A 72 -11.84 -14.02 -20.64
N PHE A 73 -11.99 -12.70 -20.58
CA PHE A 73 -12.81 -11.95 -21.55
C PHE A 73 -12.23 -11.95 -22.96
N ILE A 74 -10.90 -11.95 -23.11
CA ILE A 74 -10.25 -12.10 -24.42
C ILE A 74 -10.58 -13.47 -25.03
N ALA A 75 -10.50 -14.55 -24.25
CA ALA A 75 -10.83 -15.89 -24.72
C ALA A 75 -12.32 -16.04 -25.09
N GLN A 76 -13.20 -15.41 -24.33
CA GLN A 76 -14.63 -15.35 -24.66
C GLN A 76 -14.88 -14.56 -25.96
N ALA A 77 -14.32 -13.36 -26.05
CA ALA A 77 -14.56 -12.43 -27.15
C ALA A 77 -13.97 -12.90 -28.48
N LEU A 78 -12.73 -13.40 -28.49
CA LEU A 78 -12.10 -13.89 -29.71
C LEU A 78 -12.49 -15.32 -30.00
N ALA A 79 -12.32 -16.25 -29.05
CA ALA A 79 -12.42 -17.67 -29.31
C ALA A 79 -13.81 -18.28 -29.01
N GLY A 80 -14.76 -17.49 -28.50
CA GLY A 80 -16.13 -17.95 -28.22
C GLY A 80 -16.21 -18.89 -27.03
N TYR A 81 -15.24 -18.84 -26.12
CA TYR A 81 -15.22 -19.70 -24.94
C TYR A 81 -16.35 -19.31 -23.99
N SER A 82 -16.99 -20.30 -23.36
CA SER A 82 -17.80 -20.05 -22.17
C SER A 82 -16.91 -19.57 -21.02
N LEU A 83 -17.48 -18.89 -20.02
CA LEU A 83 -16.71 -18.44 -18.85
C LEU A 83 -15.98 -19.60 -18.14
N GLY A 84 -16.59 -20.78 -18.09
CA GLY A 84 -15.96 -21.98 -17.53
C GLY A 84 -14.79 -22.48 -18.37
N GLN A 85 -14.92 -22.48 -19.71
CA GLN A 85 -13.82 -22.83 -20.60
C GLN A 85 -12.67 -21.81 -20.52
N ALA A 86 -13.01 -20.53 -20.44
CA ALA A 86 -12.04 -19.45 -20.32
C ALA A 86 -11.27 -19.49 -18.98
N ASP A 87 -11.89 -19.90 -17.86
CA ASP A 87 -11.15 -20.13 -16.62
C ASP A 87 -10.24 -21.38 -16.70
N ILE A 88 -10.68 -22.45 -17.36
CA ILE A 88 -9.82 -23.62 -17.63
C ILE A 88 -8.60 -23.20 -18.46
N PHE A 89 -8.81 -22.41 -19.51
CA PHE A 89 -7.76 -21.82 -20.34
C PHE A 89 -6.78 -21.01 -19.49
N ARG A 90 -7.29 -20.06 -18.69
CA ARG A 90 -6.47 -19.25 -17.78
C ARG A 90 -5.68 -20.10 -16.76
N LYS A 91 -6.24 -21.20 -16.26
CA LYS A 91 -5.54 -22.13 -15.35
C LYS A 91 -4.44 -22.91 -16.07
N ALA A 92 -4.68 -23.35 -17.31
CA ALA A 92 -3.68 -24.03 -18.14
C ALA A 92 -2.49 -23.12 -18.43
N MET A 93 -2.79 -21.88 -18.81
CA MET A 93 -1.88 -20.76 -18.99
C MET A 93 -0.96 -20.57 -17.76
N GLY A 94 -1.53 -20.51 -16.56
CA GLY A 94 -0.74 -20.35 -15.32
C GLY A 94 0.23 -21.50 -15.02
N LYS A 95 -0.07 -22.73 -15.45
CA LYS A 95 0.79 -23.91 -15.22
C LYS A 95 1.96 -24.02 -16.21
N LYS A 96 1.88 -23.34 -17.36
CA LYS A 96 2.92 -23.32 -18.42
C LYS A 96 3.37 -24.72 -18.89
N ILE A 97 2.47 -25.70 -18.92
CA ILE A 97 2.80 -27.05 -19.40
C ILE A 97 2.81 -27.05 -20.93
N PRO A 98 3.95 -27.31 -21.62
CA PRO A 98 4.08 -27.09 -23.08
C PRO A 98 3.03 -27.82 -23.91
N ALA A 99 2.73 -29.09 -23.59
CA ALA A 99 1.73 -29.87 -24.30
C ALA A 99 0.30 -29.31 -24.15
N VAL A 100 -0.02 -28.76 -22.97
CA VAL A 100 -1.32 -28.14 -22.69
C VAL A 100 -1.42 -26.79 -23.40
N MET A 101 -0.36 -25.97 -23.36
CA MET A 101 -0.31 -24.68 -24.05
C MET A 101 -0.56 -24.83 -25.54
N LYS A 102 0.13 -25.75 -26.21
CA LYS A 102 -0.04 -26.02 -27.64
C LYS A 102 -1.46 -26.53 -27.99
N LYS A 103 -2.10 -27.25 -27.07
CA LYS A 103 -3.49 -27.68 -27.22
C LYS A 103 -4.44 -26.49 -27.12
N GLU A 104 -4.25 -25.65 -26.11
CA GLU A 104 -5.08 -24.45 -25.90
C GLU A 104 -4.88 -23.40 -27.01
N GLU A 105 -3.68 -23.26 -27.55
CA GLU A 105 -3.40 -22.44 -28.73
C GLU A 105 -4.24 -22.87 -29.94
N ARG A 106 -4.23 -24.16 -30.26
CA ARG A 106 -5.04 -24.72 -31.35
C ARG A 106 -6.53 -24.49 -31.13
N ASN A 107 -7.01 -24.69 -29.90
CA ASN A 107 -8.40 -24.47 -29.56
C ASN A 107 -8.81 -23.00 -29.68
N PHE A 108 -7.95 -22.09 -29.20
CA PHE A 108 -8.15 -20.64 -29.25
C PHE A 108 -8.23 -20.16 -30.71
N ILE A 109 -7.27 -20.55 -31.55
CA ILE A 109 -7.24 -20.18 -32.97
C ILE A 109 -8.43 -20.77 -33.72
N ALA A 110 -8.81 -22.03 -33.44
CA ALA A 110 -9.97 -22.65 -34.06
C ALA A 110 -11.28 -21.95 -33.66
N GLY A 111 -11.40 -21.54 -32.40
CA GLY A 111 -12.52 -20.74 -31.91
C GLY A 111 -12.57 -19.37 -32.57
N ALA A 112 -11.42 -18.69 -32.65
CA ALA A 112 -11.28 -17.38 -33.28
C ALA A 112 -11.70 -17.41 -34.75
N LYS A 113 -11.28 -18.44 -35.49
CA LYS A 113 -11.69 -18.66 -36.88
C LYS A 113 -13.20 -18.81 -37.03
N LYS A 114 -13.88 -19.51 -36.10
CA LYS A 114 -15.35 -19.66 -36.12
C LYS A 114 -16.07 -18.32 -35.88
N ASN A 115 -15.44 -17.40 -35.16
CA ASN A 115 -15.94 -16.06 -34.90
C ASN A 115 -15.52 -15.02 -35.96
N GLY A 116 -14.94 -15.46 -37.10
CA GLY A 116 -14.54 -14.59 -38.19
C GLY A 116 -13.24 -13.81 -37.94
N ILE A 117 -12.46 -14.17 -36.93
CA ILE A 117 -11.14 -13.60 -36.66
C ILE A 117 -10.07 -14.37 -37.43
N SER A 118 -9.12 -13.67 -38.06
CA SER A 118 -8.07 -14.32 -38.83
C SER A 118 -7.14 -15.15 -37.93
N PRO A 119 -6.62 -16.30 -38.39
CA PRO A 119 -5.68 -17.11 -37.62
C PRO A 119 -4.42 -16.33 -37.21
N GLU A 120 -3.94 -15.42 -38.05
CA GLU A 120 -2.75 -14.61 -37.81
C GLU A 120 -2.96 -13.66 -36.62
N LEU A 121 -4.12 -13.00 -36.58
CA LEU A 121 -4.50 -12.12 -35.47
C LEU A 121 -4.75 -12.92 -34.19
N ALA A 122 -5.41 -14.09 -34.30
CA ALA A 122 -5.61 -14.96 -33.15
C ALA A 122 -4.28 -15.43 -32.56
N GLN A 123 -3.30 -15.74 -33.41
CA GLN A 123 -1.94 -16.09 -33.00
C GLN A 123 -1.24 -14.92 -32.30
N GLU A 124 -1.33 -13.72 -32.86
CA GLU A 124 -0.78 -12.50 -32.24
C GLU A 124 -1.34 -12.28 -30.83
N VAL A 125 -2.67 -12.34 -30.67
CA VAL A 125 -3.32 -12.15 -29.36
C VAL A 125 -2.96 -13.27 -28.39
N PHE A 126 -2.85 -14.51 -28.86
CA PHE A 126 -2.41 -15.62 -28.02
C PHE A 126 -0.97 -15.42 -27.51
N SER A 127 -0.07 -14.96 -28.38
CA SER A 127 1.32 -14.62 -28.02
C SER A 127 1.42 -13.42 -27.07
N LEU A 128 0.42 -12.52 -27.04
CA LEU A 128 0.31 -11.49 -26.01
C LEU A 128 -0.17 -12.04 -24.67
N ILE A 129 -1.00 -13.09 -24.65
CA ILE A 129 -1.48 -13.71 -23.42
C ILE A 129 -0.39 -14.59 -22.78
N GLU A 130 0.34 -15.37 -23.58
CA GLU A 130 1.24 -16.43 -23.11
C GLU A 130 2.31 -15.96 -22.09
N PRO A 131 3.01 -14.83 -22.27
CA PRO A 131 3.95 -14.34 -21.26
C PRO A 131 3.25 -14.00 -19.93
N PHE A 132 2.02 -13.49 -20.01
CA PHE A 132 1.23 -13.00 -18.87
C PHE A 132 0.37 -14.06 -18.22
N ALA A 133 0.17 -15.20 -18.88
CA ALA A 133 -0.50 -16.38 -18.35
C ALA A 133 -0.08 -16.76 -16.92
N GLY A 134 1.23 -16.67 -16.62
CA GLY A 134 1.79 -16.90 -15.28
C GLY A 134 1.80 -15.68 -14.35
N TYR A 135 1.48 -14.51 -14.88
CA TYR A 135 1.64 -13.19 -14.25
C TYR A 135 0.42 -12.28 -14.38
N ALA A 136 -0.74 -12.82 -14.74
CA ALA A 136 -2.02 -12.13 -14.69
C ALA A 136 -2.50 -12.13 -13.24
N PHE A 137 -2.93 -10.98 -12.73
CA PHE A 137 -3.33 -10.84 -11.33
C PHE A 137 -4.85 -10.90 -11.20
N ASN A 138 -5.36 -11.40 -10.08
CA ASN A 138 -6.80 -11.37 -9.85
C ASN A 138 -7.25 -9.91 -9.63
N LYS A 139 -8.11 -9.40 -10.51
CA LYS A 139 -8.55 -7.99 -10.49
C LYS A 139 -9.28 -7.66 -9.19
N ALA A 140 -10.19 -8.53 -8.74
CA ALA A 140 -10.97 -8.30 -7.52
C ALA A 140 -10.07 -8.10 -6.29
N HIS A 141 -9.03 -8.93 -6.16
CA HIS A 141 -8.05 -8.80 -5.09
C HIS A 141 -7.22 -7.51 -5.21
N SER A 142 -6.71 -7.20 -6.42
CA SER A 142 -5.95 -5.96 -6.67
C SER A 142 -6.77 -4.70 -6.37
N VAL A 143 -8.03 -4.67 -6.79
CA VAL A 143 -8.97 -3.58 -6.50
C VAL A 143 -9.24 -3.46 -5.00
N SER A 144 -9.47 -4.57 -4.30
CA SER A 144 -9.75 -4.56 -2.86
C SER A 144 -8.59 -3.97 -2.05
N TYR A 145 -7.35 -4.37 -2.36
CA TYR A 145 -6.16 -3.79 -1.71
C TYR A 145 -5.83 -2.38 -2.21
N GLY A 146 -6.11 -2.11 -3.49
CA GLY A 146 -6.03 -0.77 -4.05
C GLY A 146 -6.92 0.23 -3.30
N LEU A 147 -8.10 -0.19 -2.85
CA LEU A 147 -9.01 0.63 -2.04
C LEU A 147 -8.41 0.99 -0.69
N ILE A 148 -7.72 0.06 -0.03
CA ILE A 148 -7.02 0.33 1.23
C ILE A 148 -5.87 1.33 0.98
N ALA A 149 -5.11 1.14 -0.09
CA ALA A 149 -4.04 2.06 -0.49
C ALA A 149 -4.59 3.47 -0.77
N TYR A 150 -5.72 3.58 -1.49
CA TYR A 150 -6.39 4.85 -1.74
C TYR A 150 -6.89 5.50 -0.44
N ARG A 151 -7.55 4.76 0.44
CA ARG A 151 -8.05 5.29 1.73
C ARG A 151 -6.92 5.82 2.61
N THR A 152 -5.81 5.09 2.70
CA THR A 152 -4.65 5.54 3.47
C THR A 152 -3.99 6.77 2.85
N ALA A 153 -3.91 6.85 1.51
CA ALA A 153 -3.43 8.04 0.82
C ALA A 153 -4.37 9.24 1.01
N TYR A 154 -5.69 9.02 0.94
CA TYR A 154 -6.72 10.04 1.16
C TYR A 154 -6.65 10.61 2.57
N LEU A 155 -6.60 9.76 3.60
CA LEU A 155 -6.48 10.19 4.99
C LEU A 155 -5.20 10.99 5.19
N LYS A 156 -4.08 10.51 4.66
CA LYS A 156 -2.81 11.23 4.76
C LYS A 156 -2.80 12.58 4.02
N ALA A 157 -3.55 12.71 2.93
CA ALA A 157 -3.61 13.96 2.16
C ALA A 157 -4.52 15.01 2.81
N ASN A 158 -5.62 14.59 3.46
CA ASN A 158 -6.65 15.49 3.98
C ASN A 158 -6.63 15.66 5.50
N TYR A 159 -6.14 14.66 6.23
CA TYR A 159 -6.03 14.62 7.71
C TYR A 159 -4.61 14.19 8.09
N PRO A 160 -3.58 14.95 7.67
CA PRO A 160 -2.20 14.49 7.73
C PRO A 160 -1.72 14.30 9.17
N ILE A 161 -2.13 15.16 10.11
CA ILE A 161 -1.68 15.06 11.51
C ILE A 161 -2.35 13.88 12.23
N GLU A 162 -3.65 13.69 12.05
CA GLU A 162 -4.41 12.57 12.60
C GLU A 162 -3.93 11.24 12.03
N TYR A 163 -3.69 11.18 10.71
CA TYR A 163 -3.14 10.00 10.06
C TYR A 163 -1.76 9.65 10.62
N MET A 164 -0.90 10.64 10.82
CA MET A 164 0.45 10.40 11.34
C MET A 164 0.42 9.98 12.81
N VAL A 165 -0.47 10.52 13.65
CA VAL A 165 -0.69 10.03 15.03
C VAL A 165 -1.13 8.57 15.02
N ALA A 166 -2.16 8.22 14.25
CA ALA A 166 -2.63 6.84 14.14
C ALA A 166 -1.53 5.88 13.65
N LEU A 167 -0.70 6.32 12.69
CA LEU A 167 0.42 5.54 12.19
C LEU A 167 1.51 5.34 13.25
N LEU A 168 1.81 6.37 14.04
CA LEU A 168 2.78 6.31 15.13
C LEU A 168 2.31 5.37 16.24
N ASP A 169 1.05 5.46 16.65
CA ASP A 169 0.47 4.57 17.65
C ASP A 169 0.38 3.12 17.18
N THR A 170 0.00 2.88 15.92
CA THR A 170 -0.08 1.51 15.34
C THR A 170 1.26 0.78 15.40
N TYR A 171 2.37 1.51 15.37
CA TYR A 171 3.72 0.96 15.35
C TYR A 171 4.55 1.38 16.56
N SER A 172 3.93 1.75 17.68
CA SER A 172 4.62 2.27 18.87
C SER A 172 5.66 1.30 19.45
N ASP A 173 5.46 0.00 19.24
CA ASP A 173 6.38 -1.08 19.64
C ASP A 173 7.52 -1.32 18.63
N ASN A 174 7.48 -0.70 17.46
CA ASN A 174 8.46 -0.85 16.39
C ASN A 174 9.25 0.44 16.15
N MET A 175 10.39 0.57 16.83
CA MET A 175 11.23 1.78 16.79
C MET A 175 11.68 2.18 15.38
N GLU A 176 11.93 1.23 14.49
CA GLU A 176 12.31 1.54 13.09
C GLU A 176 11.16 2.19 12.33
N LYS A 177 9.93 1.73 12.57
CA LYS A 177 8.71 2.31 11.98
C LYS A 177 8.40 3.67 12.59
N VAL A 178 8.48 3.83 13.90
CA VAL A 178 8.33 5.13 14.59
C VAL A 178 9.32 6.14 14.02
N ARG A 179 10.60 5.77 13.90
CA ARG A 179 11.63 6.64 13.32
C ARG A 179 11.31 7.07 11.89
N SER A 180 10.85 6.13 11.06
CA SER A 180 10.44 6.40 9.68
C SER A 180 9.22 7.33 9.61
N ALA A 181 8.24 7.14 10.49
CA ALA A 181 7.05 7.98 10.61
C ALA A 181 7.40 9.40 11.08
N ILE A 182 8.28 9.57 12.07
CA ILE A 182 8.75 10.89 12.53
C ILE A 182 9.49 11.64 11.41
N ALA A 183 10.34 10.94 10.64
CA ALA A 183 10.99 11.53 9.48
C ALA A 183 9.97 12.01 8.43
N GLU A 184 8.87 11.27 8.27
CA GLU A 184 7.78 11.66 7.39
C GLU A 184 6.97 12.85 7.94
N CYS A 185 6.71 12.92 9.25
CA CYS A 185 6.11 14.11 9.88
C CYS A 185 6.92 15.36 9.54
N ARG A 186 8.25 15.30 9.69
CA ARG A 186 9.15 16.42 9.33
C ARG A 186 9.03 16.79 7.86
N ARG A 187 8.97 15.81 6.95
CA ARG A 187 8.78 16.05 5.50
C ARG A 187 7.44 16.72 5.18
N LEU A 188 6.42 16.44 5.98
CA LEU A 188 5.07 17.03 5.87
C LEU A 188 4.95 18.37 6.60
N GLY A 189 6.00 18.85 7.27
CA GLY A 189 5.95 20.08 8.09
C GLY A 189 5.22 19.90 9.42
N ILE A 190 4.97 18.66 9.86
CA ILE A 190 4.33 18.35 11.14
C ILE A 190 5.42 18.26 12.22
N LYS A 191 5.34 19.13 13.21
CA LYS A 191 6.24 19.12 14.37
C LYS A 191 5.88 17.94 15.28
N VAL A 192 6.90 17.17 15.65
CA VAL A 192 6.77 16.14 16.69
C VAL A 192 7.55 16.63 17.91
N LEU A 193 6.81 16.99 18.96
CA LEU A 193 7.34 17.48 20.21
C LEU A 193 7.90 16.30 21.01
N PRO A 194 8.98 16.50 21.79
CA PRO A 194 9.58 15.44 22.61
C PRO A 194 8.56 14.91 23.63
N PRO A 195 8.81 13.75 24.28
CA PRO A 195 8.01 13.38 25.44
C PRO A 195 8.15 14.44 26.54
N ASP A 196 7.12 14.58 27.36
CA ASP A 196 7.06 15.53 28.49
C ASP A 196 6.15 14.92 29.56
N ILE A 197 6.66 14.68 30.77
CA ILE A 197 5.87 14.04 31.85
C ILE A 197 4.60 14.83 32.21
N SER A 198 4.58 16.14 32.00
CA SER A 198 3.45 17.02 32.32
C SER A 198 2.44 17.07 31.17
N LYS A 199 2.85 16.82 29.92
CA LYS A 199 1.97 16.96 28.74
C LYS A 199 1.66 15.65 28.02
N SER A 200 2.62 14.73 27.94
CA SER A 200 2.48 13.47 27.20
C SER A 200 1.44 12.54 27.79
N HIS A 201 0.73 11.82 26.92
CA HIS A 201 -0.09 10.68 27.28
C HIS A 201 0.66 9.36 27.01
N ALA A 202 0.02 8.23 27.26
CA ALA A 202 0.58 6.93 26.90
C ALA A 202 0.82 6.83 25.38
N SER A 203 -0.20 7.16 24.60
CA SER A 203 -0.18 7.23 23.13
C SER A 203 0.29 8.59 22.63
N PHE A 204 0.64 8.67 21.34
CA PHE A 204 0.86 9.95 20.67
C PHE A 204 -0.43 10.78 20.70
N ALA A 205 -0.29 12.09 20.86
CA ALA A 205 -1.44 12.99 20.96
C ALA A 205 -1.26 14.22 20.10
N ILE A 206 -2.37 14.78 19.60
CA ILE A 206 -2.38 16.06 18.91
C ILE A 206 -2.49 17.15 19.97
N GLU A 207 -1.61 18.14 19.91
CA GLU A 207 -1.68 19.32 20.76
C GLU A 207 -1.28 20.57 19.97
N LYS A 208 -1.29 21.71 20.65
CA LYS A 208 -0.72 22.94 20.12
C LYS A 208 0.66 23.19 20.73
N ASP A 209 1.62 23.57 19.90
CA ASP A 209 2.91 24.03 20.40
C ASP A 209 2.83 25.47 20.94
N ASP A 210 3.96 25.98 21.43
CA ASP A 210 4.04 27.31 22.04
C ASP A 210 3.71 28.46 21.07
N GLU A 211 3.77 28.20 19.76
CA GLU A 211 3.37 29.13 18.69
C GLU A 211 1.90 28.94 18.27
N ASN A 212 1.14 28.13 19.02
CA ASN A 212 -0.27 27.80 18.78
C ASN A 212 -0.49 27.04 17.45
N ASN A 213 0.55 26.40 16.91
CA ASN A 213 0.47 25.53 15.74
C ASN A 213 0.17 24.08 16.16
N LEU A 214 -0.56 23.34 15.31
CA LEU A 214 -0.81 21.92 15.56
C LEU A 214 0.49 21.11 15.50
N ALA A 215 0.72 20.28 16.52
CA ALA A 215 1.88 19.43 16.67
C ALA A 215 1.48 18.06 17.26
N ILE A 216 2.38 17.10 17.14
CA ILE A 216 2.22 15.76 17.73
C ILE A 216 3.10 15.68 18.98
N ARG A 217 2.51 15.44 20.15
CA ARG A 217 3.25 15.09 21.38
C ARG A 217 3.64 13.62 21.36
N PHE A 218 4.90 13.34 21.67
CA PHE A 218 5.41 11.97 21.75
C PHE A 218 4.73 11.18 22.89
N GLY A 219 4.26 9.97 22.60
CA GLY A 219 3.63 9.08 23.59
C GLY A 219 4.66 8.39 24.48
N LEU A 220 4.40 8.36 25.80
CA LEU A 220 5.31 7.76 26.77
C LEU A 220 5.53 6.25 26.52
N ALA A 221 4.53 5.55 25.96
CA ALA A 221 4.62 4.12 25.67
C ALA A 221 5.62 3.78 24.54
N SER A 222 6.02 4.78 23.75
CA SER A 222 7.02 4.61 22.70
C SER A 222 8.46 4.84 23.19
N ILE A 223 8.65 5.14 24.49
CA ILE A 223 9.97 5.31 25.08
C ILE A 223 10.53 3.93 25.44
N LYS A 224 11.73 3.63 24.93
CA LYS A 224 12.41 2.36 25.22
C LYS A 224 12.58 2.16 26.72
N ASN A 225 12.23 0.96 27.20
CA ASN A 225 12.25 0.55 28.62
C ASN A 225 11.17 1.17 29.51
N VAL A 226 10.23 1.94 28.98
CA VAL A 226 9.08 2.46 29.74
C VAL A 226 7.86 1.60 29.39
N GLY A 227 7.37 0.84 30.36
CA GLY A 227 6.18 -0.01 30.21
C GLY A 227 4.89 0.73 30.57
N PHE A 228 3.73 0.11 30.28
CA PHE A 228 2.42 0.69 30.59
C PHE A 228 2.19 0.94 32.07
N SER A 229 2.58 0.02 32.97
CA SER A 229 2.38 0.20 34.41
C SER A 229 3.05 1.48 34.95
N PRO A 230 4.36 1.74 34.71
CA PRO A 230 4.96 3.02 35.08
C PRO A 230 4.20 4.24 34.52
N ILE A 231 3.70 4.16 33.29
CA ILE A 231 2.96 5.26 32.65
C ILE A 231 1.64 5.52 33.38
N GLU A 232 0.89 4.48 33.77
CA GLU A 232 -0.35 4.64 34.53
C GLU A 232 -0.11 5.39 35.85
N HIS A 233 1.00 5.11 36.55
CA HIS A 233 1.36 5.84 37.76
C HIS A 233 1.75 7.30 37.50
N ILE A 234 2.46 7.58 36.39
CA ILE A 234 2.77 8.95 35.97
C ILE A 234 1.47 9.73 35.70
N LEU A 235 0.57 9.16 34.90
CA LEU A 235 -0.68 9.81 34.53
C LEU A 235 -1.59 9.99 35.75
N SER A 236 -1.76 8.95 36.58
CA SER A 236 -2.57 9.02 37.79
C SER A 236 -2.05 10.08 38.77
N GLY A 237 -0.73 10.10 39.00
CA GLY A 237 -0.12 11.10 39.87
C GLY A 237 -0.31 12.52 39.33
N ARG A 238 -0.19 12.72 38.01
CA ARG A 238 -0.45 14.02 37.36
C ARG A 238 -1.92 14.43 37.45
N ASP A 239 -2.85 13.52 37.15
CA ASP A 239 -4.27 13.82 37.09
C ASP A 239 -4.86 14.13 38.47
N SER A 240 -4.27 13.60 39.56
CA SER A 240 -4.73 13.87 40.94
C SER A 240 -4.26 15.21 41.50
N GLU A 241 -3.04 15.66 41.15
CA GLU A 241 -2.35 16.76 41.84
C GLU A 241 -1.77 17.84 40.90
N GLY A 242 -1.99 17.72 39.58
CA GLY A 242 -1.54 18.68 38.56
C GLY A 242 -0.13 18.40 38.04
N ASP A 243 0.55 19.41 37.48
CA ASP A 243 1.90 19.24 36.93
C ASP A 243 2.94 18.88 38.01
N PHE A 244 3.99 18.16 37.61
CA PHE A 244 5.11 17.85 38.51
C PHE A 244 6.01 19.07 38.70
N LYS A 245 6.30 19.43 39.95
CA LYS A 245 7.05 20.66 40.27
C LYS A 245 8.57 20.47 40.31
N SER A 246 9.01 19.23 40.50
CA SER A 246 10.42 18.86 40.66
C SER A 246 10.59 17.35 40.44
N ILE A 247 11.84 16.88 40.33
CA ILE A 247 12.13 15.44 40.25
C ILE A 247 11.75 14.73 41.56
N GLU A 248 11.91 15.39 42.70
CA GLU A 248 11.49 14.90 44.00
C GLU A 248 9.98 14.72 44.04
N ASP A 249 9.22 15.74 43.64
CA ASP A 249 7.75 15.72 43.55
C ASP A 249 7.26 14.56 42.67
N PHE A 250 7.89 14.39 41.49
CA PHE A 250 7.62 13.26 40.61
C PHE A 250 7.86 11.90 41.29
N CYS A 251 8.99 11.73 41.97
CA CYS A 251 9.33 10.47 42.63
C CYS A 251 8.39 10.15 43.80
N TYR A 252 7.95 11.17 44.55
CA TYR A 252 6.98 10.99 45.64
C TYR A 252 5.59 10.59 45.13
N ARG A 253 5.09 11.27 44.09
CA ARG A 253 3.72 11.08 43.58
C ARG A 253 3.55 9.81 42.75
N THR A 254 4.62 9.30 42.12
CA THR A 254 4.55 8.10 41.26
C THR A 254 4.94 6.79 41.96
N ASP A 255 5.54 6.88 43.16
CA ASP A 255 6.14 5.77 43.92
C ASP A 255 7.26 5.03 43.14
N LEU A 256 8.49 5.13 43.65
CA LEU A 256 9.69 4.51 43.07
C LEU A 256 9.65 2.97 42.99
N ARG A 257 8.70 2.31 43.68
CA ARG A 257 8.44 0.87 43.48
C ARG A 257 7.88 0.59 42.09
N ASN A 258 7.11 1.53 41.53
CA ASN A 258 6.51 1.44 40.22
C ASN A 258 7.40 2.04 39.12
N ILE A 259 8.16 3.09 39.47
CA ILE A 259 9.15 3.71 38.58
C ILE A 259 10.56 3.36 39.03
N ASN A 260 11.07 2.23 38.53
CA ASN A 260 12.43 1.81 38.81
C ASN A 260 13.47 2.72 38.13
N LYS A 261 14.73 2.62 38.58
CA LYS A 261 15.87 3.41 38.07
C LYS A 261 15.99 3.38 36.54
N LYS A 262 15.72 2.24 35.90
CA LYS A 262 15.87 2.08 34.44
C LYS A 262 14.81 2.88 33.67
N VAL A 263 13.59 2.93 34.19
CA VAL A 263 12.51 3.78 33.65
C VAL A 263 12.89 5.25 33.80
N LEU A 264 13.29 5.67 35.01
CA LEU A 264 13.70 7.04 35.29
C LEU A 264 14.86 7.51 34.41
N GLU A 265 15.92 6.69 34.28
CA GLU A 265 17.03 6.99 33.36
C GLU A 265 16.58 7.11 31.90
N SER A 266 15.61 6.32 31.47
CA SER A 266 15.12 6.35 30.10
C SER A 266 14.32 7.62 29.83
N LEU A 267 13.46 8.04 30.79
CA LEU A 267 12.72 9.31 30.74
C LEU A 267 13.68 10.51 30.68
N ILE A 268 14.68 10.56 31.56
CA ILE A 268 15.68 11.64 31.60
C ILE A 268 16.45 11.71 30.28
N LYS A 269 16.89 10.57 29.73
CA LYS A 269 17.69 10.53 28.48
C LYS A 269 16.94 11.05 27.26
N VAL A 270 15.61 10.94 27.25
CA VAL A 270 14.77 11.47 26.16
C VAL A 270 14.27 12.88 26.41
N GLY A 271 14.61 13.46 27.58
CA GLY A 271 14.21 14.82 27.97
C GLY A 271 12.74 14.95 28.34
N ALA A 272 12.13 13.86 28.84
CA ALA A 272 10.75 13.85 29.31
C ALA A 272 10.58 14.62 30.62
#